data_AF-A0A0B6YFZ1-F1
#
_entry.id   AF-A0A0B6YFZ1-F1
#
_cell.length_a   1.000
_cell.length_b   1.000
_cell.length_c   1.000
_cell.angle_alpha   90.00
_cell.angle_beta   90.00
_cell.angle_gamma   90.00
#
_symmetry.space_group_name_H-M   'P 1'
#
loop_
_entity.id
_entity.type
_entity.pdbx_description
1 polymer ?
#
loop_
_entity_poly.entity_id
_entity_poly.type
_entity_poly.pdbx_seq_one_letter_code
_entity_poly.pdbx_strand_id
1 'polypeptide(L)'
;YVYKLMHQLEKLSKTFKDILDCRVEAVLSDMSTMALCDIPEDEAVTAETFIQLTTQIVASASASLSIQSQFVERALTELIDTLCSKFTSEESKDLSADEGY
;
A
#
# COMPACT_ATOMS: atom_id res chain seq x y z
N TYR A 1 -25.83 5.82 -23.62
CA TYR A 1 -25.47 6.44 -22.32
C TYR A 1 -25.09 5.38 -21.30
N VAL A 2 -26.00 4.47 -20.93
CA VAL A 2 -25.75 3.39 -19.93
C VAL A 2 -24.49 2.55 -20.19
N TYR A 3 -24.28 2.06 -21.42
CA TYR A 3 -23.07 1.28 -21.77
C TYR A 3 -21.75 2.04 -21.52
N LYS A 4 -21.74 3.36 -21.69
CA LYS A 4 -20.55 4.19 -21.45
C LYS A 4 -20.26 4.34 -19.96
N LEU A 5 -21.29 4.44 -19.12
CA LEU A 5 -21.12 4.47 -17.66
C LEU A 5 -20.67 3.10 -17.13
N MET A 6 -21.28 2.00 -17.59
CA MET A 6 -20.88 0.65 -17.16
C MET A 6 -19.40 0.38 -17.50
N HIS A 7 -18.95 0.79 -18.68
CA HIS A 7 -17.55 0.65 -19.07
C HIS A 7 -16.60 1.51 -18.23
N GLN A 8 -17.02 2.70 -17.78
CA GLN A 8 -16.21 3.52 -16.88
C GLN A 8 -16.12 2.93 -15.48
N LEU A 9 -17.22 2.38 -14.96
CA LEU A 9 -17.25 1.69 -13.69
C LEU A 9 -16.38 0.42 -13.72
N GLU A 10 -16.43 -0.34 -14.80
CA GLU A 10 -15.57 -1.52 -15.00
C GLU A 10 -14.09 -1.15 -14.98
N LYS A 11 -13.72 -0.05 -15.67
CA LYS A 11 -12.34 0.48 -15.64
C LYS A 11 -11.92 0.87 -14.23
N LEU A 12 -12.76 1.61 -13.50
CA LEU A 12 -12.49 2.01 -12.13
C LEU A 12 -12.31 0.78 -11.23
N SER A 13 -13.19 -0.22 -11.33
CA SER A 13 -13.10 -1.47 -10.58
C SER A 13 -11.80 -2.24 -10.87
N LYS A 14 -11.35 -2.28 -12.14
CA LYS A 14 -10.07 -2.90 -12.50
C LYS A 14 -8.88 -2.16 -11.90
N THR A 15 -8.88 -0.82 -11.95
CA THR A 15 -7.84 0.00 -11.31
C THR A 15 -7.79 -0.21 -9.79
N PHE A 16 -8.95 -0.30 -9.15
CA PHE A 16 -9.06 -0.63 -7.73
C PHE A 16 -8.44 -1.97 -7.39
N LYS A 17 -8.82 -2.98 -8.17
CA LYS A 17 -8.32 -4.34 -7.99
C LYS A 17 -6.81 -4.41 -8.17
N ASP A 18 -6.27 -3.74 -9.19
CA ASP A 18 -4.82 -3.68 -9.42
C ASP A 18 -4.07 -3.05 -8.25
N ILE A 19 -4.56 -1.91 -7.74
CA ILE A 19 -3.91 -1.23 -6.62
C ILE A 19 -3.99 -2.07 -5.34
N LEU A 20 -5.16 -2.62 -5.01
CA LEU A 20 -5.33 -3.38 -3.77
C LEU A 20 -4.64 -4.74 -3.83
N ASP A 21 -4.94 -5.56 -4.84
CA ASP A 21 -4.48 -6.95 -4.87
C ASP A 21 -3.00 -7.06 -5.30
N CYS A 22 -2.57 -6.27 -6.30
CA CYS A 22 -1.24 -6.43 -6.87
C CYS A 22 -0.18 -5.54 -6.23
N ARG A 23 -0.57 -4.33 -5.76
CA ARG A 23 0.40 -3.34 -5.25
C ARG A 23 0.40 -3.24 -3.73
N VAL A 24 -0.75 -3.30 -3.09
CA VAL A 24 -0.84 -3.20 -1.63
C VAL A 24 -0.68 -4.57 -0.99
N GLU A 25 -1.55 -5.53 -1.29
CA GLU A 25 -1.55 -6.83 -0.63
C GLU A 25 -0.26 -7.62 -0.86
N ALA A 26 0.26 -7.62 -2.09
CA ALA A 26 1.54 -8.26 -2.40
C ALA A 26 2.69 -7.68 -1.56
N VAL A 27 2.78 -6.34 -1.46
CA VAL A 27 3.84 -5.68 -0.69
C VAL A 27 3.66 -5.91 0.80
N LEU A 28 2.43 -5.89 1.33
CA LEU A 28 2.17 -6.20 2.73
C LEU A 28 2.51 -7.66 3.07
N SER A 29 2.22 -8.60 2.15
CA SER A 29 2.62 -10.00 2.28
C SER A 29 4.15 -10.14 2.36
N ASP A 30 4.88 -9.47 1.46
CA ASP A 30 6.34 -9.46 1.47
C ASP A 30 6.90 -8.86 2.77
N MET A 31 6.32 -7.76 3.25
CA MET A 31 6.69 -7.17 4.54
C MET A 31 6.45 -8.13 5.71
N SER A 32 5.34 -8.88 5.69
CA SER A 32 4.97 -9.81 6.77
C SER A 32 5.89 -11.02 6.91
N THR A 33 6.59 -11.37 5.83
CA THR A 33 7.48 -12.54 5.74
C THR A 33 8.97 -12.15 5.79
N MET A 34 9.27 -10.86 5.96
CA MET A 34 10.64 -10.37 5.99
C MET A 34 11.39 -10.86 7.24
N ALA A 35 12.53 -11.52 7.03
CA ALA A 35 13.39 -11.98 8.11
C ALA A 35 14.03 -10.79 8.84
N LEU A 36 13.81 -10.71 10.15
CA LEU A 36 14.42 -9.70 11.04
C LEU A 36 15.58 -10.25 11.86
N CYS A 37 15.74 -11.56 11.86
CA CYS A 37 16.78 -12.27 12.58
C CYS A 37 17.01 -13.60 11.86
N ASP A 38 18.24 -14.07 11.89
CA ASP A 38 18.62 -15.38 11.38
C ASP A 38 19.22 -16.18 12.54
N ILE A 39 18.53 -17.25 12.94
CA ILE A 39 18.93 -18.10 14.06
C ILE A 39 19.76 -19.24 13.47
N PRO A 40 21.02 -19.44 13.89
CA PRO A 40 21.84 -20.50 13.34
C PRO A 40 21.28 -21.87 13.72
N GLU A 41 20.97 -22.69 12.70
CA GLU A 41 20.43 -24.03 12.88
C GLU A 41 21.51 -25.12 12.90
N ASP A 42 22.63 -24.90 12.20
CA ASP A 42 23.68 -25.92 12.01
C ASP A 42 24.76 -25.91 13.09
N GLU A 43 25.32 -24.74 13.42
CA GLU A 43 26.40 -24.61 14.40
C GLU A 43 26.19 -23.40 15.32
N ALA A 44 26.51 -23.58 16.60
CA ALA A 44 26.42 -22.51 17.57
C ALA A 44 27.44 -21.41 17.26
N VAL A 45 26.97 -20.16 17.18
CA VAL A 45 27.82 -18.98 17.02
C VAL A 45 28.05 -18.29 18.37
N THR A 46 29.08 -17.47 18.47
CA THR A 46 29.28 -16.64 19.66
C THR A 46 28.22 -15.54 19.72
N ALA A 47 27.98 -15.02 20.92
CA ALA A 47 27.06 -13.91 21.11
C ALA A 47 27.47 -12.66 20.29
N GLU A 48 28.78 -12.37 20.18
CA GLU A 48 29.24 -11.23 19.35
C GLU A 48 28.92 -11.43 17.86
N THR A 49 29.15 -12.62 17.33
CA THR A 49 28.84 -12.93 15.93
C THR A 49 27.35 -12.85 15.66
N PHE A 50 26.51 -13.38 16.56
CA PHE A 50 25.06 -13.28 16.45
C PHE A 50 24.57 -11.83 16.45
N ILE A 51 25.10 -10.98 17.34
CA ILE A 51 24.76 -9.57 17.41
C ILE A 51 25.15 -8.86 16.11
N GLN A 52 26.34 -9.13 15.56
CA GLN A 52 26.76 -8.55 14.29
C GLN A 52 25.83 -8.93 13.13
N LEU A 53 25.53 -10.22 12.97
CA LEU A 53 24.66 -10.72 11.91
C LEU A 53 23.25 -10.12 12.03
N THR A 54 22.67 -10.17 13.22
CA THR A 54 21.33 -9.62 13.48
C THR A 54 21.29 -8.12 13.23
N THR A 55 22.32 -7.37 13.63
CA THR A 55 22.39 -5.92 13.39
C THR A 55 22.39 -5.60 11.89
N GLN A 56 23.13 -6.38 11.09
CA GLN A 56 23.13 -6.20 9.63
C GLN A 56 21.78 -6.53 9.01
N ILE A 57 21.15 -7.64 9.42
CA ILE A 57 19.84 -8.05 8.93
C ILE A 57 18.79 -6.99 9.27
N VAL A 58 18.73 -6.53 10.53
CA VAL A 58 17.79 -5.51 10.97
C VAL A 58 18.02 -4.18 10.23
N ALA A 59 19.26 -3.78 9.99
CA ALA A 59 19.54 -2.56 9.23
C ALA A 59 19.01 -2.66 7.79
N SER A 60 19.22 -3.79 7.11
CA SER A 60 18.72 -4.02 5.76
C SER A 60 17.18 -4.15 5.71
N ALA A 61 16.61 -4.91 6.63
CA ALA A 61 15.17 -5.13 6.72
C ALA A 61 14.43 -3.83 7.05
N SER A 62 14.93 -3.03 7.99
CA SER A 62 14.32 -1.74 8.33
C SER A 62 14.32 -0.76 7.16
N ALA A 63 15.41 -0.68 6.40
CA ALA A 63 15.46 0.13 5.19
C ALA A 63 14.44 -0.34 4.13
N SER A 64 14.34 -1.66 3.94
CA SER A 64 13.40 -2.27 2.99
C SER A 64 11.95 -2.04 3.40
N LEU A 65 11.60 -2.32 4.67
CA LEU A 65 10.26 -2.09 5.22
C LEU A 65 9.85 -0.61 5.13
N SER A 66 10.78 0.32 5.34
CA SER A 66 10.51 1.76 5.20
C SER A 66 10.14 2.13 3.77
N ILE A 67 10.87 1.62 2.77
CA ILE A 67 10.56 1.83 1.35
C ILE A 67 9.22 1.20 0.99
N GLN A 68 8.98 -0.05 1.41
CA GLN A 68 7.73 -0.77 1.16
C GLN A 68 6.53 -0.04 1.78
N SER A 69 6.67 0.48 3.01
CA SER A 69 5.62 1.26 3.68
C SER A 69 5.26 2.52 2.88
N GLN A 70 6.27 3.27 2.41
CA GLN A 70 6.04 4.45 1.56
C GLN A 70 5.40 4.09 0.22
N PHE A 71 5.71 2.92 -0.33
CA PHE A 71 5.08 2.43 -1.57
C PHE A 71 3.59 2.16 -1.37
N VAL A 72 3.22 1.48 -0.28
CA VAL A 72 1.82 1.22 0.09
C VAL A 72 1.06 2.54 0.30
N GLU A 73 1.65 3.48 1.04
CA GLU A 73 1.05 4.80 1.28
C GLU A 73 0.76 5.54 -0.04
N ARG A 74 1.73 5.57 -0.96
CA ARG A 74 1.56 6.19 -2.27
C ARG A 74 0.50 5.50 -3.12
N ALA A 75 0.45 4.17 -3.09
CA ALA A 75 -0.55 3.40 -3.83
C ALA A 75 -1.98 3.70 -3.32
N LEU A 76 -2.16 3.81 -2.00
CA LEU A 76 -3.45 4.19 -1.42
C LEU A 76 -3.80 5.66 -1.69
N THR A 77 -2.82 6.56 -1.66
CA THR A 77 -3.02 7.97 -2.04
C THR A 77 -3.50 8.08 -3.49
N GLU A 78 -2.86 7.36 -4.42
CA GLU A 78 -3.28 7.31 -5.82
C GLU A 78 -4.70 6.75 -5.99
N LEU A 79 -5.08 5.76 -5.18
CA LEU A 79 -6.43 5.19 -5.18
C LEU A 79 -7.47 6.24 -4.77
N ILE A 80 -7.17 6.98 -3.69
CA ILE A 80 -8.02 8.06 -3.18
C ILE A 80 -8.15 9.17 -4.24
N ASP A 81 -7.04 9.62 -4.81
CA ASP A 81 -7.04 10.66 -5.85
C ASP A 81 -7.84 10.21 -7.08
N THR A 82 -7.71 8.93 -7.46
CA THR A 82 -8.48 8.34 -8.56
C THR A 82 -9.98 8.38 -8.25
N LEU A 83 -10.42 8.01 -7.04
CA LEU A 83 -11.83 8.15 -6.63
C LEU A 83 -12.29 9.60 -6.66
N CYS A 84 -11.56 10.49 -5.99
CA CYS A 84 -11.90 11.89 -5.90
C CYS A 84 -12.07 12.48 -7.29
N SER A 85 -11.16 12.19 -8.23
CA SER A 85 -11.27 12.67 -9.62
C SER A 85 -12.53 12.20 -10.35
N LYS A 86 -13.09 11.04 -9.99
CA LYS A 86 -14.29 10.47 -10.64
C LYS A 86 -15.60 10.89 -9.99
N PHE A 87 -15.60 11.19 -8.69
CA PHE A 87 -16.82 11.52 -7.94
C PHE A 87 -16.96 13.03 -7.65
N THR A 88 -15.88 13.81 -7.61
CA THR A 88 -15.96 15.23 -7.22
C THR A 88 -16.31 16.21 -8.34
N SER A 89 -16.54 15.75 -9.58
CA SER A 89 -16.78 16.68 -10.68
C SER A 89 -18.22 17.21 -10.83
N GLU A 90 -19.28 16.58 -10.31
CA GLU A 90 -20.65 17.10 -10.52
C GLU A 90 -21.66 16.87 -9.36
N GLU A 91 -21.25 16.46 -8.15
CA GLU A 91 -22.18 16.33 -6.99
C GLU A 91 -21.91 17.35 -5.86
N SER A 92 -20.81 18.11 -5.94
CA SER A 92 -20.41 19.09 -4.92
C SER A 92 -21.01 20.50 -5.11
N LYS A 93 -22.10 20.65 -5.88
CA LYS A 93 -22.79 21.94 -6.10
C LYS A 93 -24.21 21.99 -5.55
N ASP A 94 -24.82 20.86 -5.19
CA ASP A 94 -26.20 20.83 -4.70
C ASP A 94 -26.32 20.89 -3.16
N LEU A 95 -25.22 20.97 -2.41
CA LEU A 95 -25.23 21.11 -0.94
C LEU A 95 -24.93 22.54 -0.42
N SER A 96 -24.93 23.56 -1.27
CA SER A 96 -24.62 24.94 -0.85
C SER A 96 -25.73 25.96 -1.13
N ALA A 97 -26.94 25.52 -1.48
CA ALA A 97 -28.01 26.41 -1.93
C ALA A 97 -29.21 26.58 -0.97
N ASP A 98 -29.18 26.02 0.25
CA ASP A 98 -30.31 26.19 1.19
C ASP A 98 -29.85 26.30 2.65
N GLU A 99 -29.31 27.46 3.04
CA GLU A 99 -29.50 28.01 4.40
C GLU A 99 -29.56 29.53 4.28
N GLY A 100 -30.65 30.02 3.69
CA GLY A 100 -31.10 31.41 3.78
C GLY A 100 -32.42 31.48 4.52
N TYR A 101 -32.36 31.59 5.85
CA TYR A 101 -33.43 32.12 6.69
C TYR A 101 -32.86 33.06 7.73
#